data_AF-A0AAJ0TEV8-F1
#
_entry.id   AF-A0AAJ0TEV8-F1
#
_cell.length_a   1.000
_cell.length_b   1.000
_cell.length_c   1.000
_cell.angle_alpha   90.00
_cell.angle_beta   90.00
_cell.angle_gamma   90.00
#
_symmetry.space_group_name_H-M   'P 1'
#
loop_
_entity.id
_entity.type
_entity.pdbx_description
1 polymer ?
#
loop_
_entity_poly.entity_id
_entity_poly.type
_entity_poly.pdbx_seq_one_letter_code
_entity_poly.pdbx_strand_id
1 'polypeptide(L)'
;MCLLAILDVISGVLLLFSFVPFVYNILFYLGVIIIVKGAWTVFDSLHKNIYFDGLGWIDIMSGAVMLLLFFGWPISFGWLFGILILVKGLWSVLNAM
;
A
#
# COMPACT_ATOMS: atom_id res chain seq x y z
N MET A 1 6.24 11.23 -9.86
CA MET A 1 5.89 11.13 -8.43
C MET A 1 4.39 11.07 -8.21
N CYS A 2 3.58 11.94 -8.84
CA CYS A 2 2.10 11.88 -8.72
C CYS A 2 1.47 10.52 -9.07
N LEU A 3 1.94 9.83 -10.11
CA LEU A 3 1.36 8.53 -10.51
C LEU A 3 1.49 7.46 -9.41
N LEU A 4 2.61 7.46 -8.69
CA LEU A 4 2.85 6.55 -7.56
C LEU A 4 1.98 6.91 -6.35
N ALA A 5 1.72 8.19 -6.13
CA ALA A 5 0.87 8.66 -5.03
C ALA A 5 -0.61 8.35 -5.30
N ILE A 6 -1.06 8.48 -6.55
CA ILE A 6 -2.40 8.06 -6.99
C ILE A 6 -2.58 6.55 -6.77
N LEU A 7 -1.56 5.75 -7.05
CA LEU A 7 -1.55 4.31 -6.83
C LEU A 7 -1.78 3.96 -5.35
N ASP A 8 -1.16 4.70 -4.43
CA ASP A 8 -1.37 4.51 -2.99
C ASP A 8 -2.81 4.87 -2.58
N VAL A 9 -3.35 5.98 -3.08
CA VAL A 9 -4.74 6.36 -2.81
C VAL A 9 -5.72 5.31 -3.31
N ILE A 10 -5.56 4.85 -4.56
CA ILE A 10 -6.39 3.80 -5.16
C ILE A 10 -6.33 2.52 -4.33
N SER A 11 -5.12 2.13 -3.91
CA SER A 11 -4.94 0.93 -3.11
C SER A 11 -5.62 1.02 -1.75
N GLY A 12 -5.51 2.15 -1.03
CA GLY A 12 -6.17 2.33 0.26
C GLY A 12 -7.69 2.33 0.15
N VAL A 13 -8.23 2.95 -0.91
CA VAL A 13 -9.68 2.88 -1.20
C VAL A 13 -10.09 1.42 -1.44
N LEU A 14 -9.38 0.68 -2.29
CA LEU A 14 -9.73 -0.71 -2.60
C LEU A 14 -9.58 -1.64 -1.39
N LEU A 15 -8.65 -1.36 -0.49
CA LEU A 15 -8.53 -2.07 0.80
C LEU A 15 -9.76 -1.85 1.69
N LEU A 16 -10.27 -0.62 1.75
CA LEU A 16 -11.49 -0.29 2.49
C LEU A 16 -12.75 -0.92 1.87
N PHE A 17 -12.79 -1.04 0.55
CA PHE A 17 -13.88 -1.67 -0.21
C PHE A 17 -13.62 -3.15 -0.55
N SER A 18 -12.73 -3.82 0.18
CA SER A 18 -12.34 -5.22 -0.04
C SER A 18 -13.47 -6.25 0.13
N PHE A 19 -14.61 -5.83 0.69
CA PHE A 19 -15.82 -6.65 0.78
C PHE A 19 -16.54 -6.86 -0.57
N VAL A 20 -16.17 -6.11 -1.63
CA VAL A 20 -16.80 -6.21 -2.95
C VAL A 20 -16.12 -7.32 -3.77
N PRO A 21 -16.85 -8.37 -4.22
CA PRO A 21 -16.26 -9.54 -4.88
C PRO A 21 -15.53 -9.22 -6.20
N PHE A 22 -15.92 -8.17 -6.92
CA PHE A 22 -15.24 -7.73 -8.14
C PHE A 22 -13.82 -7.20 -7.90
N VAL A 23 -13.50 -6.80 -6.66
CA VAL A 23 -12.23 -6.17 -6.29
C VAL A 23 -11.12 -7.20 -6.02
N TYR A 24 -11.46 -8.49 -5.85
CA TYR A 24 -10.50 -9.54 -5.48
C TYR A 24 -9.37 -9.73 -6.49
N ASN A 25 -9.68 -9.85 -7.78
CA ASN A 25 -8.62 -10.03 -8.78
C ASN A 25 -7.69 -8.82 -8.88
N ILE A 26 -8.22 -7.60 -8.66
CA ILE A 26 -7.45 -6.36 -8.70
C ILE A 26 -6.55 -6.22 -7.46
N LEU A 27 -7.03 -6.68 -6.29
CA LEU A 27 -6.27 -6.69 -5.04
C LEU A 27 -4.97 -7.47 -5.14
N PHE A 28 -4.97 -8.59 -5.86
CA PHE A 28 -3.74 -9.38 -6.06
C PHE A 28 -2.67 -8.57 -6.80
N TYR A 29 -3.01 -8.04 -7.98
CA TYR A 29 -2.04 -7.28 -8.79
C TYR A 29 -1.57 -6.01 -8.09
N LEU A 30 -2.49 -5.27 -7.44
CA LEU A 30 -2.14 -4.08 -6.67
C LEU A 30 -1.26 -4.42 -5.47
N GLY A 31 -1.58 -5.49 -4.73
CA GLY A 31 -0.79 -5.94 -3.60
C GLY A 31 0.66 -6.22 -4.00
N VAL A 32 0.88 -6.92 -5.12
CA VAL A 32 2.22 -7.17 -5.66
C VAL A 32 2.92 -5.86 -6.03
N ILE A 33 2.25 -4.96 -6.76
CA ILE A 33 2.83 -3.67 -7.18
C ILE A 33 3.27 -2.84 -5.97
N ILE A 34 2.44 -2.78 -4.93
CA ILE A 34 2.73 -2.00 -3.71
C ILE A 34 3.89 -2.61 -2.93
N ILE A 35 3.95 -3.94 -2.81
CA ILE A 35 5.09 -4.60 -2.16
C ILE A 35 6.40 -4.30 -2.90
N VAL A 36 6.40 -4.41 -4.23
CA VAL A 36 7.59 -4.13 -5.04
C VAL A 36 8.00 -2.65 -4.87
N LYS A 37 7.04 -1.73 -4.88
CA LYS A 37 7.28 -0.31 -4.63
C LYS A 37 7.85 -0.07 -3.23
N GLY A 38 7.28 -0.68 -2.20
CA GLY A 38 7.73 -0.57 -0.81
C GLY A 38 9.13 -1.16 -0.61
N ALA A 39 9.43 -2.29 -1.25
CA ALA A 39 10.77 -2.88 -1.24
C ALA A 39 11.79 -1.95 -1.92
N TRP A 40 11.41 -1.30 -3.02
CA TRP A 40 12.26 -0.32 -3.70
C TRP A 40 12.57 0.88 -2.82
N THR A 41 11.57 1.43 -2.11
CA THR A 41 11.78 2.59 -1.22
C THR A 41 12.66 2.24 -0.03
N VAL A 42 12.46 1.07 0.59
CA VAL A 42 13.35 0.57 1.66
C VAL A 42 14.79 0.38 1.14
N PHE A 43 14.96 -0.14 -0.08
CA PHE A 43 16.30 -0.33 -0.65
C PHE A 43 17.02 1.00 -0.94
N ASP A 44 16.29 2.00 -1.43
CA ASP A 44 16.81 3.36 -1.66
C ASP A 44 17.13 4.07 -0.33
N SER A 45 16.32 3.85 0.72
CA SER A 45 16.58 4.41 2.05
C SER A 45 17.85 3.82 2.68
N LEU A 46 18.08 2.51 2.52
CA LEU A 46 19.31 1.85 2.96
C LEU A 46 20.54 2.40 2.24
N HIS A 47 20.46 2.67 0.93
CA HIS A 47 21.54 3.32 0.19
C HIS A 47 21.86 4.72 0.71
N LYS A 48 20.88 5.42 1.28
CA LYS A 48 21.03 6.77 1.84
C LYS A 48 21.39 6.78 3.34
N ASN A 49 21.71 5.63 3.93
CA ASN A 49 21.95 5.46 5.38
C ASN A 49 20.76 5.88 6.26
N ILE A 50 19.53 5.80 5.74
CA ILE A 50 18.29 6.02 6.49
C ILE A 50 17.72 4.64 6.85
N TYR A 51 18.03 4.20 8.06
CA TYR A 51 17.77 2.83 8.52
C TYR A 51 16.32 2.57 8.97
N PHE A 52 15.50 3.61 9.09
CA PHE A 52 14.11 3.51 9.57
C PHE A 52 13.12 4.23 8.64
N ASP A 53 13.09 3.81 7.37
CA ASP A 53 12.04 4.27 6.47
C ASP A 53 10.71 3.57 6.77
N GLY A 54 10.02 4.06 7.81
CA GLY A 54 8.71 3.57 8.21
C GLY A 54 7.66 3.68 7.10
N LEU A 55 7.84 4.59 6.14
CA LEU A 55 6.91 4.75 5.02
C LEU A 55 7.03 3.58 4.05
N GLY A 56 8.25 3.12 3.76
CA GLY A 56 8.46 1.94 2.90
C GLY A 56 7.88 0.67 3.51
N TRP A 57 8.02 0.49 4.83
CA TRP A 57 7.43 -0.66 5.53
C TRP A 57 5.91 -0.66 5.53
N ILE A 58 5.26 0.51 5.63
CA ILE A 58 3.79 0.61 5.52
C ILE A 58 3.30 0.10 4.16
N ASP A 59 4.02 0.37 3.07
CA ASP A 59 3.67 -0.14 1.73
C ASP A 59 3.79 -1.67 1.70
N ILE A 60 4.90 -2.21 2.19
CA ILE A 60 5.11 -3.67 2.21
C ILE A 60 4.01 -4.35 3.03
N MET A 61 3.70 -3.83 4.22
CA MET A 61 2.68 -4.43 5.09
C MET A 61 1.27 -4.32 4.50
N SER A 62 0.90 -3.17 3.93
CA SER A 62 -0.41 -2.97 3.30
C SER A 62 -0.59 -3.84 2.06
N GLY A 63 0.43 -3.97 1.21
CA GLY A 63 0.42 -4.90 0.08
C GLY A 63 0.36 -6.37 0.52
N ALA A 64 1.04 -6.74 1.61
CA ALA A 64 0.94 -8.09 2.18
C ALA A 64 -0.49 -8.37 2.70
N VAL A 65 -1.12 -7.39 3.35
CA VAL A 65 -2.52 -7.50 3.80
C VAL A 65 -3.48 -7.65 2.61
N MET A 66 -3.25 -6.92 1.51
CA MET A 66 -4.03 -7.12 0.27
C MET A 66 -3.94 -8.54 -0.27
N LEU A 67 -2.73 -9.12 -0.29
CA LEU A 67 -2.52 -10.50 -0.73
C LEU A 67 -3.19 -11.50 0.21
N LEU A 68 -3.12 -11.28 1.53
CA LEU A 68 -3.79 -12.16 2.49
C LEU A 68 -5.32 -12.11 2.34
N LEU A 69 -5.89 -10.92 2.11
CA LEU A 69 -7.31 -10.76 1.80
C LEU A 69 -7.69 -11.49 0.49
N PHE A 70 -6.82 -11.46 -0.52
CA PHE A 70 -7.02 -12.22 -1.76
C PHE A 70 -7.08 -13.74 -1.52
N PHE A 71 -6.24 -14.28 -0.63
CA PHE A 71 -6.29 -15.69 -0.22
C PHE A 71 -7.47 -16.02 0.73
N GLY A 72 -8.35 -15.05 1.01
CA GLY A 72 -9.54 -15.25 1.84
C GLY A 72 -9.23 -15.30 3.33
N TRP A 73 -8.06 -14.82 3.78
CA TRP A 73 -7.78 -14.72 5.21
C TRP A 73 -8.60 -13.58 5.84
N PRO A 74 -9.43 -13.85 6.86
CA PRO A 74 -10.23 -12.84 7.51
C PRO A 74 -9.35 -11.97 8.42
N ILE A 75 -8.82 -10.87 7.89
CA ILE A 75 -8.00 -9.92 8.65
C ILE A 75 -8.88 -8.79 9.16
N SER A 76 -9.19 -8.81 10.46
CA SER A 76 -9.99 -7.79 11.15
C SER A 76 -9.34 -6.40 11.16
N PHE A 77 -8.04 -6.30 10.87
CA PHE A 77 -7.27 -5.05 10.89
C PHE A 77 -6.95 -4.49 9.49
N GLY A 78 -7.50 -5.08 8.41
CA GLY A 78 -7.20 -4.63 7.04
C GLY A 78 -7.59 -3.18 6.77
N TRP A 79 -8.67 -2.71 7.38
CA TRP A 79 -9.12 -1.32 7.31
C TRP A 79 -8.10 -0.33 7.88
N LEU A 80 -7.33 -0.71 8.92
CA LEU A 80 -6.30 0.14 9.51
C LEU A 80 -5.19 0.42 8.49
N PHE A 81 -4.73 -0.63 7.79
CA PHE A 81 -3.73 -0.50 6.73
C PHE A 81 -4.28 0.27 5.53
N GLY A 82 -5.57 0.11 5.22
CA GLY A 82 -6.26 0.92 4.21
C GLY A 82 -6.22 2.43 4.54
N ILE A 83 -6.51 2.81 5.78
CA ILE A 83 -6.43 4.22 6.23
C ILE A 83 -4.98 4.72 6.19
N LEU A 84 -4.03 3.95 6.71
CA LEU A 84 -2.62 4.35 6.76
C LEU A 84 -2.06 4.64 5.36
N ILE A 85 -2.34 3.77 4.39
CA ILE A 85 -1.87 3.96 3.01
C ILE A 85 -2.60 5.12 2.32
N LEU A 86 -3.87 5.35 2.64
CA LEU A 86 -4.64 6.50 2.14
C LEU A 86 -4.08 7.83 2.64
N VAL A 87 -3.84 7.94 3.95
CA VAL A 87 -3.26 9.15 4.55
C VAL A 87 -1.88 9.44 3.95
N LYS A 88 -1.06 8.40 3.81
CA LYS A 88 0.24 8.50 3.15
C LYS A 88 0.12 8.93 1.69
N GLY A 89 -0.78 8.30 0.93
CA GLY A 89 -1.01 8.62 -0.47
C GLY A 89 -1.46 10.07 -0.66
N LEU A 90 -2.40 10.54 0.15
CA LEU A 90 -2.86 11.93 0.16
C LEU A 90 -1.73 12.91 0.50
N TRP A 91 -0.93 12.61 1.53
CA TRP A 91 0.23 13.42 1.88
C TRP A 91 1.25 13.48 0.73
N SER A 92 1.50 12.35 0.05
CA SER A 92 2.38 12.31 -1.10
C SER A 92 1.84 13.07 -2.30
N VAL A 93 0.53 13.11 -2.53
CA VAL A 93 -0.09 13.94 -3.58
C VAL A 93 0.08 15.43 -3.26
N LEU A 94 -0.19 15.84 -2.02
CA LEU A 94 -0.05 17.24 -1.59
C LEU A 94 1.39 17.74 -1.70
N ASN A 95 2.37 16.90 -1.40
CA ASN A 95 3.79 17.27 -1.45
C ASN A 95 4.39 17.17 -2.86
N ALA A 96 3.65 16.59 -3.82
CA ALA A 96 4.06 16.48 -5.22
C ALA A 96 3.46 17.58 -6.12
N MET A 97 2.53 18.39 -5.59
CA MET A 97 2.01 19.63 -6.19
C MET A 97 2.89 20.81 -5.79
#